data_AF-A0A6I5C9V3-F1
#
_entry.id   AF-A0A6I5C9V3-F1
#
_cell.length_a   1.000
_cell.length_b   1.000
_cell.length_c   1.000
_cell.angle_alpha   90.00
_cell.angle_beta   90.00
_cell.angle_gamma   90.00
#
_symmetry.space_group_name_H-M   'P 1'
#
loop_
_entity.id
_entity.type
_entity.pdbx_description
1 polymer ?
#
loop_
_entity_poly.entity_id
_entity_poly.type
_entity_poly.pdbx_seq_one_letter_code
_entity_poly.pdbx_strand_id
1 'polypeptide(L)'
;MSDGAVLHVKGRVLVGPGDDQVRDELWVVGGRITYTRPPGAGEARTVEGWALPGLVDAHCHVGLDAHGAVPDEVAEKQALTDREAGALLLRDAGSPADTRWTDDREDLPKIIRAGRHIARTRRYIRNYAHEIEPEDLVAYVDREARRGDGWVKLVGDWIDRDLGDLSACWPREAAG
;
A
#
# COMPACT_ATOMS: atom_id res chain seq x y z
N MET A 1 -9.24 -19.94 -7.58
CA MET A 1 -8.16 -20.93 -7.86
C MET A 1 -8.34 -22.13 -6.94
N SER A 2 -7.77 -23.30 -7.23
CA SER A 2 -8.06 -24.51 -6.42
C SER A 2 -7.52 -24.36 -5.00
N ASP A 3 -8.42 -24.23 -4.03
CA ASP A 3 -8.19 -24.09 -2.58
C ASP A 3 -7.40 -25.25 -1.92
N GLY A 4 -6.91 -26.22 -2.71
CA GLY A 4 -6.19 -27.41 -2.25
C GLY A 4 -4.86 -27.70 -2.95
N ALA A 5 -4.41 -26.88 -3.90
CA ALA A 5 -3.14 -27.16 -4.60
C ALA A 5 -1.94 -26.81 -3.70
N VAL A 6 -1.12 -27.82 -3.39
CA VAL A 6 0.17 -27.65 -2.71
C VAL A 6 1.21 -27.17 -3.74
N LEU A 7 1.89 -26.08 -3.44
CA LEU A 7 3.04 -25.61 -4.22
C LEU A 7 4.34 -25.98 -3.49
N HIS A 8 5.30 -26.53 -4.21
CA HIS A 8 6.66 -26.75 -3.73
C HIS A 8 7.59 -25.77 -4.45
N VAL A 9 8.26 -24.90 -3.69
CA VAL A 9 9.25 -23.98 -4.23
C VAL A 9 10.62 -24.49 -3.83
N LYS A 10 11.50 -24.71 -4.81
CA LYS A 10 12.84 -25.27 -4.61
C LYS A 10 13.90 -24.36 -5.22
N GLY A 11 15.06 -24.24 -4.56
CA GLY A 11 16.15 -23.36 -4.96
C GLY A 11 16.43 -22.32 -3.87
N ARG A 12 16.82 -21.09 -4.23
CA ARG A 12 17.20 -20.09 -3.22
C ARG A 12 15.99 -19.25 -2.81
N VAL A 13 15.43 -19.59 -1.67
CA VAL A 13 14.30 -18.88 -1.05
C VAL A 13 14.83 -17.88 -0.03
N LEU A 14 14.76 -16.59 -0.35
CA LEU A 14 15.11 -15.50 0.57
C LEU A 14 13.99 -15.35 1.60
N VAL A 15 14.30 -15.48 2.89
CA VAL A 15 13.33 -15.31 3.99
C VAL A 15 13.66 -14.10 4.87
N GLY A 16 14.73 -13.38 4.56
CA GLY A 16 15.13 -12.14 5.22
C GLY A 16 16.31 -11.47 4.49
N PRO A 17 16.78 -10.32 5.00
CA PRO A 17 17.85 -9.53 4.36
C PRO A 17 19.27 -10.09 4.49
N GLY A 18 19.52 -11.05 5.40
CA GLY A 18 20.85 -11.63 5.61
C GLY A 18 21.19 -12.79 4.66
N ASP A 19 22.48 -12.98 4.36
CA ASP A 19 22.97 -14.09 3.52
C ASP A 19 22.71 -15.47 4.16
N ASP A 20 22.60 -15.53 5.49
CA ASP A 20 22.24 -16.72 6.27
C ASP A 20 20.71 -16.97 6.32
N GLN A 21 19.92 -16.04 5.80
CA GLN A 21 18.45 -16.09 5.78
C GLN A 21 17.93 -16.61 4.43
N VAL A 22 18.54 -17.71 3.97
CA VAL A 22 18.19 -18.41 2.74
C VAL A 22 17.79 -19.85 3.07
N ARG A 23 16.70 -20.34 2.47
CA ARG A 23 16.26 -21.73 2.54
C ARG A 23 16.37 -22.37 1.16
N ASP A 24 16.58 -23.69 1.13
CA ASP A 24 16.65 -24.46 -0.13
C ASP A 24 15.26 -24.78 -0.71
N GLU A 25 14.22 -24.69 0.12
CA GLU A 25 12.84 -24.94 -0.29
C GLU A 25 11.82 -24.34 0.70
N LEU A 26 10.59 -24.20 0.21
CA LEU A 26 9.38 -24.01 1.03
C LEU A 26 8.18 -24.70 0.38
N TRP A 27 7.11 -24.85 1.16
CA TRP A 27 5.83 -25.36 0.69
C TRP A 27 4.74 -24.32 0.94
N VAL A 28 3.83 -24.14 -0.02
CA VAL A 28 2.62 -23.32 0.15
C VAL A 28 1.40 -24.23 0.20
N VAL A 29 0.63 -24.13 1.28
CA VAL A 29 -0.59 -24.91 1.52
C VAL A 29 -1.69 -23.94 1.91
N GLY A 30 -2.74 -23.83 1.09
CA GLY A 30 -3.88 -22.92 1.37
C GLY A 30 -3.44 -21.47 1.63
N GLY A 31 -2.51 -20.96 0.81
CA GLY A 31 -1.97 -19.60 0.96
C GLY A 31 -1.01 -19.39 2.13
N ARG A 32 -0.63 -20.44 2.87
CA ARG A 32 0.31 -20.36 4.00
C ARG A 32 1.63 -21.07 3.68
N ILE A 33 2.72 -20.49 4.16
CA ILE A 33 4.06 -21.05 4.02
C ILE A 33 4.33 -22.04 5.16
N THR A 34 4.92 -23.19 4.83
CA THR A 34 5.57 -24.11 5.78
C THR A 34 6.93 -24.56 5.23
N TYR A 35 7.89 -24.76 6.12
CA TYR A 35 9.20 -25.31 5.78
C TYR A 35 9.30 -26.81 6.01
N THR A 36 8.23 -27.42 6.52
CA THR A 36 8.11 -28.87 6.70
C THR A 36 7.25 -29.43 5.60
N ARG A 37 7.72 -30.50 4.94
CA ARG A 37 6.96 -31.20 3.90
C ARG A 37 5.56 -31.58 4.42
N PRO A 38 4.47 -31.07 3.83
CA PRO A 38 3.13 -31.37 4.27
C PRO A 38 2.71 -32.79 3.84
N PRO A 39 1.73 -33.40 4.54
CA PRO A 39 1.07 -34.61 4.04
C PRO A 39 0.47 -34.36 2.64
N GLY A 40 0.53 -35.35 1.75
CA GLY A 40 0.01 -35.22 0.37
C GLY A 40 0.94 -34.47 -0.61
N ALA A 41 2.15 -34.07 -0.19
CA ALA A 41 3.14 -33.39 -1.03
C ALA A 41 3.59 -34.14 -2.30
N GLY A 42 3.20 -35.40 -2.49
CA GLY A 42 3.54 -36.17 -3.71
C GLY A 42 2.90 -35.64 -4.99
N GLU A 43 1.80 -34.89 -4.87
CA GLU A 43 1.06 -34.30 -6.00
C GLU A 43 1.32 -32.78 -6.15
N ALA A 44 2.26 -32.24 -5.38
CA ALA A 44 2.56 -30.81 -5.39
C ALA A 44 3.13 -30.38 -6.74
N ARG A 45 2.71 -29.20 -7.22
CA ARG A 45 3.37 -28.55 -8.35
C ARG A 45 4.70 -27.98 -7.86
N THR A 46 5.80 -28.36 -8.51
CA THR A 46 7.13 -27.82 -8.19
C THR A 46 7.48 -26.63 -9.09
N VAL A 47 8.05 -25.59 -8.49
CA VAL A 47 8.67 -24.45 -9.17
C VAL A 47 10.10 -24.34 -8.67
N GLU A 48 11.06 -24.23 -9.59
CA GLU A 48 12.49 -24.16 -9.29
C GLU A 48 13.06 -22.77 -9.62
N GLY A 49 13.93 -22.23 -8.75
CA GLY A 49 14.63 -20.99 -9.02
C GLY A 49 14.94 -20.16 -7.77
N TRP A 50 14.93 -18.85 -7.91
CA TRP A 50 15.02 -17.90 -6.81
C TRP A 50 13.62 -17.43 -6.44
N ALA A 51 13.34 -17.39 -5.14
CA ALA A 51 12.08 -16.87 -4.62
C ALA A 51 12.37 -15.83 -3.53
N LEU A 52 11.61 -14.74 -3.55
CA LEU A 52 11.63 -13.69 -2.53
C LEU A 52 10.20 -13.38 -2.08
N PRO A 53 10.00 -12.79 -0.90
CA PRO A 53 8.70 -12.26 -0.51
C PRO A 53 8.25 -11.21 -1.52
N GLY A 54 6.94 -11.09 -1.72
CA GLY A 54 6.38 -9.97 -2.48
C GLY A 54 6.84 -8.64 -1.89
N LEU A 55 7.13 -7.67 -2.77
CA LEU A 55 7.60 -6.36 -2.37
C LEU A 55 6.47 -5.57 -1.68
N VAL A 56 6.88 -4.57 -0.91
CA VAL A 56 5.99 -3.60 -0.28
C VAL A 56 6.30 -2.23 -0.86
N ASP A 57 5.33 -1.59 -1.50
CA ASP A 57 5.44 -0.16 -1.80
C ASP A 57 4.95 0.65 -0.60
N ALA A 58 5.83 1.44 -0.01
CA ALA A 58 5.55 2.20 1.20
C ALA A 58 4.89 3.57 0.91
N HIS A 59 4.80 3.99 -0.36
CA HIS A 59 4.29 5.30 -0.76
C HIS A 59 3.82 5.32 -2.22
N CYS A 60 2.65 4.76 -2.46
CA CYS A 60 1.97 4.81 -3.76
C CYS A 60 0.69 5.67 -3.71
N HIS A 61 0.02 5.80 -4.85
CA HIS A 61 -1.21 6.58 -5.00
C HIS A 61 -2.19 5.89 -5.98
N VAL A 62 -2.88 4.85 -5.51
CA VAL A 62 -3.88 4.13 -6.34
C VAL A 62 -5.18 4.92 -6.33
N GLY A 63 -5.79 5.10 -7.49
CA GLY A 63 -7.00 5.91 -7.64
C GLY A 63 -6.74 7.41 -7.75
N LEU A 64 -5.50 7.82 -8.02
CA LEU A 64 -5.11 9.23 -8.13
C LEU A 64 -4.25 9.46 -9.39
N ASP A 65 -4.47 10.58 -10.08
CA ASP A 65 -3.61 11.12 -11.13
C ASP A 65 -3.34 12.62 -10.94
N ALA A 66 -2.71 13.25 -11.94
CA ALA A 66 -2.39 14.68 -11.94
C ALA A 66 -3.61 15.62 -11.79
N HIS A 67 -4.83 15.13 -12.00
CA HIS A 67 -6.07 15.89 -11.94
C HIS A 67 -6.93 15.54 -10.72
N GLY A 68 -6.62 14.45 -10.00
CA GLY A 68 -7.32 14.04 -8.79
C GLY A 68 -7.78 12.59 -8.87
N ALA A 69 -8.99 12.31 -8.39
CA ALA A 69 -9.55 10.97 -8.40
C ALA A 69 -9.71 10.45 -9.84
N VAL A 70 -9.37 9.18 -10.06
CA VAL A 70 -9.59 8.50 -11.33
C VAL A 70 -10.70 7.45 -11.22
N PRO A 71 -11.31 7.01 -12.35
CA PRO A 71 -12.24 5.90 -12.36
C PRO A 71 -11.64 4.57 -11.90
N ASP A 72 -12.50 3.64 -11.49
CA ASP A 72 -12.07 2.32 -10.98
C ASP A 72 -11.27 1.53 -12.01
N GLU A 73 -11.58 1.60 -13.32
CA GLU A 73 -10.79 0.91 -14.33
C GLU A 73 -9.33 1.41 -14.41
N VAL A 74 -9.10 2.69 -14.08
CA VAL A 74 -7.75 3.27 -14.06
C VAL A 74 -7.04 2.86 -12.78
N ALA A 75 -7.74 2.90 -11.63
CA ALA A 75 -7.22 2.42 -10.36
C ALA A 75 -6.85 0.93 -10.41
N GLU A 76 -7.67 0.10 -11.07
CA GLU A 76 -7.38 -1.31 -11.32
C GLU A 76 -6.07 -1.48 -12.08
N LYS A 77 -5.90 -0.74 -13.18
CA LYS A 77 -4.69 -0.78 -13.98
C LYS A 77 -3.46 -0.34 -13.19
N GLN A 78 -3.57 0.68 -12.34
CA GLN A 78 -2.49 1.11 -11.45
C GLN A 78 -2.09 -0.04 -10.51
N ALA A 79 -3.05 -0.62 -9.78
CA ALA A 79 -2.79 -1.71 -8.85
C ALA A 79 -2.21 -2.97 -9.53
N LEU A 80 -2.68 -3.30 -10.74
CA LEU A 80 -2.12 -4.39 -11.55
C LEU A 80 -0.67 -4.11 -11.97
N THR A 81 -0.35 -2.86 -12.30
CA THR A 81 1.01 -2.46 -12.67
C THR A 81 1.97 -2.67 -11.49
N ASP A 82 1.58 -2.25 -10.28
CA ASP A 82 2.39 -2.47 -9.07
C ASP A 82 2.58 -3.97 -8.77
N ARG A 83 1.51 -4.76 -8.91
CA ARG A 83 1.56 -6.22 -8.73
C ARG A 83 2.50 -6.88 -9.75
N GLU A 84 2.44 -6.48 -11.01
CA GLU A 84 3.32 -6.99 -12.08
C GLU A 84 4.79 -6.60 -11.87
N ALA A 85 5.04 -5.48 -11.19
CA ALA A 85 6.38 -5.10 -10.72
C ALA A 85 6.84 -5.91 -9.49
N GLY A 86 5.96 -6.72 -8.90
CA GLY A 86 6.23 -7.58 -7.75
C GLY A 86 5.79 -7.01 -6.39
N ALA A 87 5.15 -5.83 -6.36
CA ALA A 87 4.61 -5.25 -5.13
C ALA A 87 3.23 -5.85 -4.81
N LEU A 88 3.17 -6.66 -3.75
CA LEU A 88 1.95 -7.39 -3.36
C LEU A 88 1.22 -6.73 -2.18
N LEU A 89 1.87 -5.77 -1.52
CA LEU A 89 1.30 -4.93 -0.48
C LEU A 89 1.63 -3.47 -0.78
N LEU A 90 0.60 -2.64 -0.85
CA LEU A 90 0.69 -1.22 -1.17
C LEU A 90 0.24 -0.39 0.03
N ARG A 91 1.09 0.54 0.47
CA ARG A 91 0.74 1.52 1.49
C ARG A 91 0.40 2.84 0.80
N ASP A 92 -0.88 2.98 0.45
CA ASP A 92 -1.41 4.12 -0.29
C ASP A 92 -1.38 5.41 0.54
N ALA A 93 -0.55 6.36 0.11
CA ALA A 93 -0.26 7.58 0.84
C ALA A 93 -1.32 8.65 0.70
N GLY A 94 -2.55 8.28 0.36
CA GLY A 94 -3.70 9.14 0.30
C GLY A 94 -4.25 9.22 -1.11
N SER A 95 -5.56 9.09 -1.23
CA SER A 95 -6.28 9.15 -2.49
C SER A 95 -7.65 9.83 -2.30
N PRO A 96 -8.05 10.74 -3.21
CA PRO A 96 -9.42 11.26 -3.23
C PRO A 96 -10.44 10.21 -3.72
N ALA A 97 -10.00 9.13 -4.38
CA ALA A 97 -10.85 8.01 -4.78
C ALA A 97 -11.06 7.00 -3.63
N ASP A 98 -12.14 6.23 -3.71
CA ASP A 98 -12.40 5.12 -2.80
C ASP A 98 -12.03 3.79 -3.44
N THR A 99 -10.87 3.24 -3.06
CA THR A 99 -10.34 2.01 -3.64
C THR A 99 -10.72 0.75 -2.85
N ARG A 100 -11.68 0.80 -1.92
CA ARG A 100 -12.04 -0.37 -1.09
C ARG A 100 -12.59 -1.55 -1.87
N TRP A 101 -13.16 -1.31 -3.05
CA TRP A 101 -13.63 -2.39 -3.94
C TRP A 101 -12.51 -3.38 -4.30
N THR A 102 -11.24 -2.97 -4.23
CA THR A 102 -10.10 -3.87 -4.49
C THR A 102 -9.95 -4.97 -3.43
N ASP A 103 -10.50 -4.78 -2.23
CA ASP A 103 -10.37 -5.74 -1.13
C ASP A 103 -11.14 -7.05 -1.41
N ASP A 104 -12.16 -6.98 -2.28
CA ASP A 104 -12.96 -8.13 -2.72
C ASP A 104 -12.31 -8.88 -3.91
N ARG A 105 -11.11 -8.49 -4.34
CA ARG A 105 -10.41 -9.02 -5.52
C ARG A 105 -9.11 -9.71 -5.14
N GLU A 106 -9.10 -11.05 -5.16
CA GLU A 106 -7.91 -11.86 -4.86
C GLU A 106 -6.75 -11.67 -5.84
N ASP A 107 -7.03 -11.18 -7.05
CA ASP A 107 -6.00 -10.92 -8.04
C ASP A 107 -5.31 -9.57 -7.83
N LEU A 108 -5.83 -8.65 -7.02
CA LEU A 108 -5.20 -7.36 -6.78
C LEU A 108 -4.25 -7.38 -5.57
N PRO A 109 -3.23 -6.50 -5.53
CA PRO A 109 -2.39 -6.39 -4.35
C PRO A 109 -3.21 -5.85 -3.18
N LYS A 110 -2.83 -6.21 -1.95
CA LYS A 110 -3.47 -5.66 -0.76
C LYS A 110 -3.11 -4.19 -0.62
N ILE A 111 -4.09 -3.34 -0.35
CA ILE A 111 -3.88 -1.90 -0.15
C ILE A 111 -4.15 -1.55 1.32
N ILE A 112 -3.25 -0.78 1.94
CA ILE A 112 -3.42 -0.15 3.25
C ILE A 112 -3.55 1.35 3.01
N ARG A 113 -4.72 1.93 3.28
CA ARG A 113 -5.12 3.27 2.84
C ARG A 113 -4.97 4.33 3.92
N ALA A 114 -4.38 5.47 3.58
CA ALA A 114 -4.30 6.63 4.48
C ALA A 114 -5.59 7.48 4.53
N GLY A 115 -6.63 7.08 3.80
CA GLY A 115 -7.79 7.93 3.50
C GLY A 115 -7.45 8.96 2.43
N ARG A 116 -8.02 10.15 2.52
CA ARG A 116 -7.64 11.29 1.66
C ARG A 116 -6.57 12.13 2.34
N HIS A 117 -5.64 12.68 1.55
CA HIS A 117 -4.67 13.66 2.03
C HIS A 117 -5.34 14.77 2.84
N ILE A 118 -4.69 15.23 3.90
CA ILE A 118 -5.07 16.43 4.66
C ILE A 118 -4.01 17.50 4.40
N ALA A 119 -4.45 18.65 3.91
CA ALA A 119 -3.57 19.76 3.60
C ALA A 119 -4.18 21.10 4.01
N ARG A 120 -3.33 22.08 4.26
CA ARG A 120 -3.80 23.44 4.50
C ARG A 120 -4.27 24.07 3.19
N THR A 121 -5.32 24.88 3.26
CA THR A 121 -5.90 25.56 2.09
C THR A 121 -4.84 26.30 1.27
N ARG A 122 -4.84 26.08 -0.06
CA ARG A 122 -3.88 26.64 -1.03
C ARG A 122 -2.40 26.29 -0.76
N ARG A 123 -2.12 25.32 0.10
CA ARG A 123 -0.77 24.82 0.44
C ARG A 123 -0.57 23.38 -0.04
N TYR A 124 -1.22 22.98 -1.14
CA TYR A 124 -1.00 21.68 -1.76
C TYR A 124 -1.52 21.60 -3.21
N ILE A 125 -1.37 20.42 -3.82
CA ILE A 125 -1.87 20.11 -5.16
C ILE A 125 -3.40 20.10 -5.14
N ARG A 126 -3.99 20.83 -6.10
CA ARG A 126 -5.44 20.93 -6.27
C ARG A 126 -6.06 19.54 -6.45
N ASN A 127 -7.25 19.34 -5.88
CA ASN A 127 -8.07 18.12 -5.93
C ASN A 127 -7.54 16.92 -5.12
N TYR A 128 -6.32 16.96 -4.60
CA TYR A 128 -5.73 15.80 -3.89
C TYR A 128 -6.28 15.68 -2.47
N ALA A 129 -6.28 16.79 -1.73
CA ALA A 129 -6.52 16.80 -0.29
C ALA A 129 -7.90 17.34 0.08
N HIS A 130 -8.29 17.04 1.32
CA HIS A 130 -9.13 17.95 2.08
C HIS A 130 -8.31 19.21 2.37
N GLU A 131 -8.75 20.34 1.83
CA GLU A 131 -8.18 21.65 2.11
C GLU A 131 -8.89 22.25 3.33
N ILE A 132 -8.18 22.36 4.45
CA ILE A 132 -8.73 22.81 5.74
C ILE A 132 -7.84 23.87 6.39
N GLU A 133 -8.35 24.54 7.43
CA GLU A 133 -7.57 25.41 8.30
C GLU A 133 -7.20 24.71 9.63
N PRO A 134 -6.25 25.24 10.42
CA PRO A 134 -5.72 24.58 11.61
C PRO A 134 -6.77 24.11 12.62
N GLU A 135 -7.89 24.81 12.75
CA GLU A 135 -8.95 24.51 13.73
C GLU A 135 -9.67 23.19 13.43
N ASP A 136 -9.64 22.75 12.17
CA ASP A 136 -10.30 21.52 11.71
C ASP A 136 -9.35 20.31 11.71
N LEU A 137 -8.05 20.51 11.98
CA LEU A 137 -7.01 19.51 11.78
C LEU A 137 -7.31 18.20 12.52
N VAL A 138 -7.55 18.28 13.84
CA VAL A 138 -7.82 17.10 14.67
C VAL A 138 -9.05 16.36 14.17
N ALA A 139 -10.15 17.08 13.88
CA ALA A 139 -11.39 16.48 13.42
C ALA A 139 -11.24 15.72 12.09
N TYR A 140 -10.45 16.27 11.15
CA TYR A 140 -10.19 15.63 9.86
C TYR A 140 -9.23 14.44 9.99
N VAL A 141 -8.19 14.54 10.84
CA VAL A 141 -7.31 13.40 11.16
C VAL A 141 -8.13 12.25 11.73
N ASP A 142 -9.01 12.55 12.69
CA ASP A 142 -9.89 11.59 13.32
C ASP A 142 -10.84 10.89 12.32
N ARG A 143 -11.35 11.65 11.36
CA ARG A 143 -12.23 11.12 10.32
C ARG A 143 -11.47 10.21 9.36
N GLU A 144 -10.32 10.66 8.86
CA GLU A 144 -9.53 9.87 7.91
C GLU A 144 -8.88 8.65 8.58
N ALA A 145 -8.52 8.71 9.86
CA ALA A 145 -8.01 7.54 10.59
C ALA A 145 -9.06 6.42 10.73
N ARG A 146 -10.34 6.78 10.86
CA ARG A 146 -11.47 5.83 10.88
C ARG A 146 -11.86 5.36 9.48
N ARG A 147 -11.74 6.23 8.49
CA ARG A 147 -12.04 5.92 7.09
C ARG A 147 -10.96 4.99 6.53
N GLY A 148 -9.69 5.36 6.66
CA GLY A 148 -8.54 4.56 6.22
C GLY A 148 -8.29 3.32 7.08
N ASP A 149 -7.17 2.66 6.84
CA ASP A 149 -6.78 1.42 7.49
C ASP A 149 -5.93 1.67 8.75
N GLY A 150 -6.32 2.69 9.54
CA GLY A 150 -5.65 3.05 10.79
C GLY A 150 -4.45 3.98 10.67
N TRP A 151 -4.27 4.67 9.54
CA TRP A 151 -3.25 5.70 9.36
C TRP A 151 -3.74 6.86 8.47
N VAL A 152 -3.04 7.99 8.51
CA VAL A 152 -3.41 9.23 7.78
C VAL A 152 -2.20 9.84 7.08
N LYS A 153 -2.45 10.58 6.00
CA LYS A 153 -1.44 11.39 5.31
C LYS A 153 -1.69 12.87 5.54
N LEU A 154 -0.78 13.49 6.30
CA LEU A 154 -0.74 14.93 6.51
C LEU A 154 0.34 15.57 5.64
N VAL A 155 0.01 16.64 4.94
CA VAL A 155 1.00 17.49 4.24
C VAL A 155 1.62 18.43 5.27
N GLY A 156 2.84 18.13 5.71
CA GLY A 156 3.51 18.84 6.81
C GLY A 156 4.05 20.22 6.43
N ASP A 157 4.49 20.40 5.18
CA ASP A 157 5.02 21.65 4.64
C ASP A 157 4.58 21.84 3.19
N TRP A 158 4.65 23.09 2.73
CA TRP A 158 4.47 23.46 1.33
C TRP A 158 5.03 24.85 1.06
N ILE A 159 5.06 25.22 -0.23
CA ILE A 159 5.52 26.52 -0.70
C ILE A 159 4.74 27.65 -0.01
N ASP A 160 5.51 28.51 0.64
CA ASP A 160 5.11 29.81 1.10
C ASP A 160 5.52 30.88 0.09
N ARG A 161 4.52 31.62 -0.41
CA ARG A 161 4.75 32.61 -1.46
C ARG A 161 5.43 33.87 -0.94
N ASP A 162 5.25 34.18 0.35
CA ASP A 162 5.88 35.34 0.96
C ASP A 162 7.36 35.04 1.28
N LEU A 163 7.67 33.79 1.64
CA LEU A 163 9.05 33.34 1.88
C LEU A 163 9.77 32.89 0.60
N GLY A 164 9.04 32.50 -0.43
CA GLY A 164 9.59 31.91 -1.66
C GLY A 164 10.16 30.50 -1.47
N ASP A 165 9.83 29.80 -0.38
CA ASP A 165 10.36 28.49 -0.01
C ASP A 165 9.32 27.65 0.76
N LEU A 166 9.62 26.39 1.07
CA LEU A 166 8.81 25.53 1.92
C LEU A 166 8.76 26.06 3.36
N SER A 167 7.56 26.03 3.95
CA SER A 167 7.38 26.25 5.38
C SER A 167 6.30 25.34 5.94
N ALA A 168 6.29 25.18 7.27
CA ALA A 168 5.30 24.38 7.96
C ALA A 168 3.87 24.82 7.62
N CYS A 169 3.02 23.85 7.32
CA CYS A 169 1.60 24.09 7.03
C CYS A 169 0.78 24.30 8.32
N TRP A 170 1.21 23.70 9.43
CA TRP A 170 0.42 23.62 10.65
C TRP A 170 1.17 24.30 11.81
N PRO A 171 0.50 25.19 12.56
CA PRO A 171 1.06 25.69 13.80
C PRO A 171 1.04 24.57 14.87
N ARG A 172 1.94 24.64 15.85
CA ARG A 172 2.13 23.56 16.83
C ARG A 172 0.87 23.27 17.64
N GLU A 173 0.13 24.32 17.99
CA GLU A 173 -1.10 24.28 18.77
C GLU A 173 -2.26 23.57 18.04
N ALA A 174 -2.19 23.38 16.73
CA ALA A 174 -3.23 22.69 15.96
C ALA A 174 -3.30 21.18 16.24
N ALA A 175 -2.26 20.59 16.85
CA ALA A 175 -2.20 19.18 17.21
C ALA A 175 -2.55 18.90 18.69
N GLY A 176 -3.03 19.93 19.41
CA GLY A 176 -3.24 19.92 20.86
C GLY A 176 -4.50 19.21 21.33
#